data_AF-A0A3C1UGH6-F1
#
_entry.id   AF-A0A3C1UGH6-F1
#
_cell.length_a   1.000
_cell.length_b   1.000
_cell.length_c   1.000
_cell.angle_alpha   90.00
_cell.angle_beta   90.00
_cell.angle_gamma   90.00
#
_symmetry.space_group_name_H-M   'P 1'
#
loop_
_entity.id
_entity.type
_entity.pdbx_description
1 polymer ?
#
loop_
_entity_poly.entity_id
_entity_poly.type
_entity_poly.pdbx_seq_one_letter_code
_entity_poly.pdbx_strand_id
1 'polypeptide(L)'
;MASCNDDVKETLEQEWATVLDNYGVAYHFSDDGKCLGANGGIGKEDFDKMFIGHGWKHYATWEIDKNGKRLPDEYYHTMIGFSPQHYYFNSDSKLTSYYRSDAAGGIMKKEEVAYTFDDNYNNTRLTVLLLDTNEYLQITGWTLGEQPSFCMVRPLAKSTDGETTYGVSIYVQMTDKELKAMQDSAK
;
A
#
# COMPACT_ATOMS: atom_id res chain seq x y z
N MET A 1 41.39 -5.58 -21.05
CA MET A 1 40.12 -4.83 -20.87
C MET A 1 39.20 -5.75 -20.10
N ALA A 2 39.06 -5.52 -18.79
CA ALA A 2 38.11 -6.27 -17.97
C ALA A 2 36.80 -5.45 -17.97
N SER A 3 35.78 -5.98 -18.64
CA SER A 3 34.42 -5.47 -18.59
C SER A 3 33.73 -6.13 -17.41
N CYS A 4 33.70 -5.45 -16.27
CA CYS A 4 32.76 -5.76 -15.21
C CYS A 4 31.67 -4.69 -15.26
N ASN A 5 30.68 -4.88 -16.13
CA ASN A 5 29.37 -4.29 -15.89
C ASN A 5 28.69 -5.25 -14.91
N ASP A 6 28.93 -5.03 -13.62
CA ASP A 6 27.97 -5.48 -12.63
C ASP A 6 26.73 -4.62 -12.87
N ASP A 7 25.76 -5.15 -13.61
CA ASP A 7 24.45 -4.54 -13.76
C ASP A 7 23.83 -4.48 -12.35
N VAL A 8 24.04 -3.37 -11.66
CA VAL A 8 23.42 -3.10 -10.35
C VAL A 8 21.93 -3.04 -10.61
N LYS A 9 21.24 -4.14 -10.35
CA LYS A 9 19.78 -4.20 -10.45
C LYS A 9 19.20 -3.11 -9.54
N GLU A 10 18.41 -2.21 -10.11
CA GLU A 10 17.72 -1.17 -9.34
C GLU A 10 16.85 -1.83 -8.26
N THR A 11 16.80 -1.20 -7.10
CA THR A 11 15.88 -1.59 -6.03
C THR A 11 14.47 -1.13 -6.38
N LEU A 12 13.45 -1.80 -5.85
CA LEU A 12 12.06 -1.36 -6.04
C LEU A 12 11.84 0.08 -5.57
N GLU A 13 12.53 0.54 -4.51
CA GLU A 13 12.45 1.94 -4.11
C GLU A 13 12.90 2.90 -5.23
N GLN A 14 13.97 2.57 -5.94
CA GLN A 14 14.48 3.37 -7.06
C GLN A 14 13.50 3.34 -8.25
N GLU A 15 12.99 2.15 -8.60
CA GLU A 15 12.00 1.98 -9.67
C GLU A 15 10.72 2.79 -9.39
N TRP A 16 10.30 2.83 -8.11
CA TRP A 16 9.08 3.51 -7.67
C TRP A 16 9.29 4.95 -7.21
N ALA A 17 10.52 5.49 -7.26
CA ALA A 17 10.87 6.79 -6.67
C ALA A 17 9.95 7.93 -7.16
N THR A 18 9.64 7.95 -8.46
CA THR A 18 8.74 8.97 -9.03
C THR A 18 7.34 8.89 -8.43
N VAL A 19 6.81 7.67 -8.20
CA VAL A 19 5.48 7.48 -7.61
C VAL A 19 5.50 7.75 -6.11
N LEU A 20 6.54 7.31 -5.41
CA LEU A 20 6.75 7.55 -3.98
C LEU A 20 6.86 9.04 -3.64
N ASP A 21 7.57 9.79 -4.48
CA ASP A 21 7.70 11.24 -4.39
C ASP A 21 6.55 11.96 -5.12
N ASN A 22 5.46 11.23 -5.36
CA ASN A 22 4.19 11.75 -5.80
C ASN A 22 4.30 12.61 -7.07
N TYR A 23 5.09 12.13 -8.02
CA TYR A 23 5.36 12.79 -9.31
C TYR A 23 5.96 14.20 -9.17
N GLY A 24 6.68 14.45 -8.07
CA GLY A 24 7.34 15.72 -7.79
C GLY A 24 6.43 16.80 -7.19
N VAL A 25 5.21 16.44 -6.78
CA VAL A 25 4.28 17.36 -6.09
C VAL A 25 3.95 16.86 -4.68
N ALA A 26 3.59 17.78 -3.78
CA ALA A 26 3.21 17.39 -2.42
C ALA A 26 1.94 16.53 -2.41
N TYR A 27 1.89 15.54 -1.51
CA TYR A 27 0.63 14.89 -1.14
C TYR A 27 -0.33 15.94 -0.57
N HIS A 28 -1.60 15.83 -0.93
CA HIS A 28 -2.62 16.80 -0.54
C HIS A 28 -3.44 16.29 0.64
N PHE A 29 -3.56 17.11 1.68
CA PHE A 29 -4.49 16.87 2.78
C PHE A 29 -5.80 17.59 2.49
N SER A 30 -6.88 16.83 2.32
CA SER A 30 -8.22 17.36 2.09
C SER A 30 -8.84 17.93 3.37
N ASP A 31 -9.93 18.68 3.23
CA ASP A 31 -10.65 19.30 4.36
C ASP A 31 -11.20 18.27 5.36
N ASP A 32 -11.49 17.04 4.91
CA ASP A 32 -11.89 15.91 5.77
C ASP A 32 -10.69 15.14 6.36
N GLY A 33 -9.47 15.67 6.19
CA GLY A 33 -8.24 15.18 6.80
C GLY A 33 -7.60 13.98 6.12
N LYS A 34 -8.04 13.59 4.91
CA LYS A 34 -7.45 12.50 4.13
C LYS A 34 -6.19 12.98 3.40
N CYS A 35 -5.15 12.16 3.39
CA CYS A 35 -3.94 12.40 2.60
C CYS A 35 -4.05 11.70 1.23
N LEU A 36 -3.95 12.47 0.16
CA LEU A 36 -4.13 11.98 -1.20
C LEU A 36 -2.89 12.24 -2.06
N GLY A 37 -2.47 11.22 -2.81
CA GLY A 37 -1.48 11.36 -3.87
C GLY A 37 -2.06 12.00 -5.13
N ALA A 38 -1.18 12.54 -5.94
CA ALA A 38 -1.42 12.92 -7.32
C ALA A 38 -1.34 11.68 -8.22
N ASN A 39 -2.26 11.58 -9.19
CA ASN A 39 -2.31 10.52 -10.19
C ASN A 39 -2.47 9.10 -9.60
N GLY A 40 -2.10 8.08 -10.40
CA GLY A 40 -2.19 6.68 -10.02
C GLY A 40 -3.51 5.98 -10.33
N GLY A 41 -4.45 6.69 -10.97
CA GLY A 41 -5.73 6.14 -11.40
C GLY A 41 -5.55 4.87 -12.23
N ILE A 42 -6.23 3.82 -11.79
CA ILE A 42 -6.40 2.55 -12.48
C ILE A 42 -7.89 2.38 -12.78
N GLY A 43 -8.23 2.02 -14.02
CA GLY A 43 -9.60 1.73 -14.41
C GLY A 43 -10.07 0.37 -13.88
N LYS A 44 -11.37 0.17 -13.82
CA LYS A 44 -11.97 -1.04 -13.25
C LYS A 44 -11.45 -2.36 -13.87
N GLU A 45 -11.31 -2.43 -15.20
CA GLU A 45 -10.83 -3.64 -15.88
C GLU A 45 -9.40 -4.01 -15.48
N ASP A 46 -8.49 -3.03 -15.48
CA ASP A 46 -7.11 -3.24 -15.06
C ASP A 46 -7.01 -3.56 -13.57
N PHE A 47 -7.85 -2.92 -12.75
CA PHE A 47 -7.94 -3.22 -11.32
C PHE A 47 -8.36 -4.67 -11.09
N ASP A 48 -9.39 -5.13 -11.81
CA ASP A 48 -9.88 -6.50 -11.67
C ASP A 48 -8.81 -7.52 -12.06
N LYS A 49 -8.11 -7.27 -13.17
CA LYS A 49 -7.01 -8.11 -13.64
C LYS A 49 -5.82 -8.13 -12.69
N MET A 50 -5.48 -6.97 -12.11
CA MET A 50 -4.29 -6.85 -11.30
C MET A 50 -4.51 -7.38 -9.89
N PHE A 51 -5.61 -7.00 -9.23
CA PHE A 51 -5.76 -7.17 -7.79
C PHE A 51 -6.57 -8.40 -7.42
N ILE A 52 -7.68 -8.67 -8.12
CA ILE A 52 -8.68 -9.64 -7.66
C ILE A 52 -8.16 -11.06 -7.72
N GLY A 53 -8.29 -11.78 -6.62
CA GLY A 53 -7.76 -13.13 -6.45
C GLY A 53 -6.26 -13.17 -6.14
N HIS A 54 -5.60 -12.03 -5.95
CA HIS A 54 -4.17 -11.95 -5.71
C HIS A 54 -3.82 -11.45 -4.30
N GLY A 55 -2.75 -12.03 -3.76
CA GLY A 55 -2.12 -11.61 -2.50
C GLY A 55 -1.01 -10.60 -2.75
N TRP A 56 -0.82 -9.67 -1.81
CA TRP A 56 0.08 -8.54 -1.93
C TRP A 56 0.88 -8.37 -0.65
N LYS A 57 2.17 -8.66 -0.71
CA LYS A 57 3.07 -8.51 0.42
C LYS A 57 3.58 -7.07 0.46
N HIS A 58 3.50 -6.45 1.63
CA HIS A 58 4.22 -5.23 1.92
C HIS A 58 5.72 -5.39 1.61
N TYR A 59 6.29 -4.37 0.98
CA TYR A 59 7.72 -4.25 0.72
C TYR A 59 8.35 -3.20 1.66
N ALA A 60 7.82 -1.97 1.65
CA ALA A 60 8.30 -0.86 2.47
C ALA A 60 7.22 0.22 2.60
N THR A 61 7.24 0.97 3.69
CA THR A 61 6.37 2.14 3.92
C THR A 61 7.21 3.35 4.30
N TRP A 62 6.82 4.53 3.85
CA TRP A 62 7.38 5.81 4.30
C TRP A 62 6.25 6.71 4.79
N GLU A 63 6.49 7.40 5.90
CA GLU A 63 5.57 8.41 6.43
C GLU A 63 5.52 9.64 5.51
N ILE A 64 4.35 10.27 5.45
CA ILE A 64 4.14 11.54 4.76
C ILE A 64 3.99 12.63 5.84
N ASP A 65 4.87 13.62 5.80
CA ASP A 65 4.83 14.74 6.74
C ASP A 65 3.62 15.66 6.50
N LYS A 66 3.37 16.57 7.44
CA LYS A 66 2.28 17.55 7.36
C LYS A 66 2.33 18.50 6.16
N ASN A 67 3.46 18.59 5.45
CA ASN A 67 3.61 19.38 4.24
C ASN A 67 3.38 18.54 2.98
N GLY A 68 3.01 17.27 3.14
CA GLY A 68 2.81 16.34 2.03
C GLY A 68 4.12 15.82 1.44
N LYS A 69 5.21 15.79 2.20
CA LYS A 69 6.49 15.24 1.75
C LYS A 69 6.74 13.87 2.37
N ARG A 70 7.14 12.91 1.55
CA ARG A 70 7.63 11.60 2.02
C ARG A 70 8.91 11.78 2.86
N LEU A 71 8.94 11.16 4.05
CA LEU A 71 10.14 11.07 4.89
C LEU A 71 11.11 10.01 4.33
N PRO A 72 12.43 10.20 4.50
CA PRO A 72 13.43 9.34 3.86
C PRO A 72 13.52 7.94 4.49
N ASP A 73 13.22 7.83 5.78
CA ASP A 73 13.40 6.58 6.53
C ASP A 73 12.16 5.70 6.40
N GLU A 74 12.38 4.38 6.25
CA GLU A 74 11.31 3.39 6.23
C GLU A 74 10.59 3.39 7.59
N TYR A 75 9.26 3.46 7.58
CA TYR A 75 8.45 3.73 8.76
C TYR A 75 8.61 2.69 9.88
N TYR A 76 8.72 1.41 9.54
CA TYR A 76 8.78 0.30 10.50
C TYR A 76 10.21 -0.04 10.97
N HIS A 77 11.27 0.55 10.38
CA HIS A 77 12.67 0.12 10.60
C HIS A 77 13.15 0.12 12.06
N THR A 78 12.56 0.96 12.91
CA THR A 78 12.88 1.06 14.35
C THR A 78 11.69 0.70 15.25
N MET A 79 10.55 0.35 14.68
CA MET A 79 9.34 0.07 15.45
C MET A 79 9.33 -1.37 15.96
N ILE A 80 9.16 -1.52 17.27
CA ILE A 80 8.94 -2.80 17.95
C ILE A 80 7.44 -2.93 18.23
N GLY A 81 6.82 -4.07 17.93
CA GLY A 81 5.37 -4.26 18.15
C GLY A 81 4.48 -3.99 16.96
N PHE A 82 4.98 -3.29 15.93
CA PHE A 82 4.21 -2.87 14.77
C PHE A 82 4.61 -3.69 13.55
N SER A 83 3.62 -4.28 12.89
CA SER A 83 3.79 -5.03 11.65
C SER A 83 3.08 -4.28 10.53
N PRO A 84 3.68 -4.20 9.34
CA PRO A 84 2.93 -3.79 8.17
C PRO A 84 1.78 -4.75 7.90
N GLN A 85 0.77 -4.24 7.20
CA GLN A 85 -0.34 -5.04 6.69
C GLN A 85 0.01 -5.58 5.30
N HIS A 86 -0.24 -6.86 5.08
CA HIS A 86 -0.32 -7.49 3.76
C HIS A 86 -1.79 -7.61 3.34
N TYR A 87 -2.07 -7.76 2.06
CA TYR A 87 -3.44 -7.74 1.55
C TYR A 87 -3.75 -8.93 0.66
N TYR A 88 -5.02 -9.32 0.63
CA TYR A 88 -5.60 -10.23 -0.35
C TYR A 88 -6.93 -9.66 -0.81
N PHE A 89 -7.06 -9.39 -2.10
CA PHE A 89 -8.31 -8.92 -2.67
C PHE A 89 -9.17 -10.11 -3.03
N ASN A 90 -10.08 -10.49 -2.13
CA ASN A 90 -10.90 -11.70 -2.27
C ASN A 90 -11.84 -11.62 -3.47
N SER A 91 -12.43 -10.45 -3.67
CA SER A 91 -13.37 -10.14 -4.76
C SER A 91 -13.36 -8.64 -5.02
N ASP A 92 -14.14 -8.19 -6.00
CA ASP A 92 -14.33 -6.79 -6.39
C ASP A 92 -14.82 -5.84 -5.27
N SER A 93 -15.20 -6.37 -4.13
CA SER A 93 -15.85 -5.69 -3.01
C SER A 93 -15.39 -6.18 -1.64
N LYS A 94 -14.41 -7.11 -1.58
CA LYS A 94 -13.95 -7.70 -0.32
C LYS A 94 -12.43 -7.78 -0.28
N LEU A 95 -11.86 -7.20 0.78
CA LEU A 95 -10.43 -7.17 1.07
C LEU A 95 -10.16 -7.90 2.38
N THR A 96 -9.11 -8.72 2.41
CA THR A 96 -8.55 -9.26 3.66
C THR A 96 -7.20 -8.62 3.90
N SER A 97 -6.99 -8.02 5.07
CA SER A 97 -5.67 -7.62 5.54
C SER A 97 -5.09 -8.69 6.47
N TYR A 98 -3.77 -8.85 6.44
CA TYR A 98 -3.02 -9.74 7.31
C TYR A 98 -1.90 -8.98 8.00
N TYR A 99 -1.74 -9.17 9.30
CA TYR A 99 -0.69 -8.49 10.07
C TYR A 99 -0.27 -9.32 11.28
N ARG A 100 0.99 -9.19 11.71
CA ARG A 100 1.43 -9.79 12.97
C ARG A 100 1.01 -8.90 14.14
N SER A 101 0.48 -9.52 15.18
CA SER A 101 0.14 -8.84 16.43
C SER A 101 1.02 -9.34 17.57
N ASP A 102 1.91 -8.48 18.06
CA ASP A 102 2.77 -8.80 19.21
C ASP A 102 1.96 -8.95 20.50
N ALA A 103 0.87 -8.19 20.64
CA ALA A 103 -0.12 -8.37 21.71
C ALA A 103 -0.77 -9.77 21.70
N ALA A 104 -0.82 -10.42 20.52
CA ALA A 104 -1.27 -11.79 20.37
C ALA A 104 -0.10 -12.80 20.27
N GLY A 105 1.08 -12.46 20.80
CA GLY A 105 2.25 -13.34 20.79
C GLY A 105 2.88 -13.53 19.40
N GLY A 106 2.78 -12.52 18.52
CA GLY A 106 3.35 -12.54 17.18
C GLY A 106 2.55 -13.39 16.17
N ILE A 107 1.33 -13.77 16.52
CA ILE A 107 0.42 -14.53 15.65
C ILE A 107 -0.01 -13.67 14.45
N MET A 108 -0.10 -14.29 13.28
CA MET A 108 -0.71 -13.69 12.11
C MET A 108 -2.22 -13.54 12.31
N LYS A 109 -2.70 -12.31 12.34
CA LYS A 109 -4.11 -11.96 12.38
C LYS A 109 -4.61 -11.65 10.98
N LYS A 110 -5.91 -11.78 10.81
CA LYS A 110 -6.61 -11.31 9.60
C LYS A 110 -7.81 -10.46 9.96
N GLU A 111 -8.10 -9.51 9.10
CA GLU A 111 -9.32 -8.70 9.15
C GLU A 111 -9.92 -8.67 7.75
N GLU A 112 -11.23 -8.89 7.67
CA GLU A 112 -11.97 -8.83 6.41
C GLU A 112 -12.84 -7.58 6.42
N VAL A 113 -12.73 -6.78 5.36
CA VAL A 113 -13.47 -5.54 5.20
C VAL A 113 -14.07 -5.48 3.80
N ALA A 114 -15.30 -5.00 3.71
CA ALA A 114 -15.90 -4.67 2.43
C ALA A 114 -15.37 -3.31 1.95
N TYR A 115 -15.28 -3.15 0.64
CA TYR A 115 -14.87 -1.90 0.04
C TYR A 115 -15.68 -1.55 -1.20
N THR A 116 -15.76 -0.26 -1.49
CA THR A 116 -16.26 0.26 -2.76
C THR A 116 -15.11 0.83 -3.57
N PHE A 117 -15.00 0.39 -4.83
CA PHE A 117 -14.04 0.92 -5.80
C PHE A 117 -14.57 2.22 -6.42
N ASP A 118 -13.76 3.28 -6.41
CA ASP A 118 -14.04 4.56 -7.05
C ASP A 118 -12.80 5.02 -7.83
N ASP A 119 -12.87 5.03 -9.16
CA ASP A 119 -11.79 5.51 -10.06
C ASP A 119 -11.98 6.97 -10.50
N ASN A 120 -12.97 7.66 -9.93
CA ASN A 120 -13.25 9.07 -10.16
C ASN A 120 -13.52 9.82 -8.84
N TYR A 121 -12.71 9.51 -7.82
CA TYR A 121 -12.89 10.05 -6.47
C TYR A 121 -12.85 11.58 -6.46
N ASN A 122 -13.88 12.20 -5.87
CA ASN A 122 -14.09 13.66 -5.85
C ASN A 122 -14.00 14.32 -7.26
N ASN A 123 -14.51 13.64 -8.28
CA ASN A 123 -14.45 14.09 -9.69
C ASN A 123 -13.03 14.25 -10.24
N THR A 124 -12.06 13.55 -9.65
CA THR A 124 -10.68 13.47 -10.12
C THR A 124 -10.38 12.01 -10.45
N ARG A 125 -9.58 11.75 -11.49
CA ARG A 125 -9.15 10.38 -11.87
C ARG A 125 -8.14 9.79 -10.88
N LEU A 126 -8.55 9.65 -9.63
CA LEU A 126 -7.84 8.95 -8.56
C LEU A 126 -8.60 7.66 -8.28
N THR A 127 -7.84 6.58 -8.04
CA THR A 127 -8.44 5.32 -7.60
C THR A 127 -8.39 5.21 -6.10
N VAL A 128 -9.56 5.19 -5.48
CA VAL A 128 -9.76 5.04 -4.05
C VAL A 128 -10.62 3.82 -3.78
N LEU A 129 -10.22 3.05 -2.77
CA LEU A 129 -11.02 2.00 -2.17
C LEU A 129 -11.59 2.55 -0.86
N LEU A 130 -12.89 2.78 -0.82
CA LEU A 130 -13.59 3.24 0.37
C LEU A 130 -13.94 2.01 1.22
N LEU A 131 -13.39 1.92 2.42
CA LEU A 131 -13.58 0.78 3.30
C LEU A 131 -14.79 1.02 4.21
N ASP A 132 -15.54 -0.05 4.53
CA ASP A 132 -16.69 0.02 5.45
C ASP A 132 -16.31 0.45 6.88
N THR A 133 -15.02 0.41 7.22
CA THR A 133 -14.45 0.95 8.46
C THR A 133 -14.36 2.48 8.48
N ASN A 134 -14.83 3.16 7.42
CA ASN A 134 -14.68 4.59 7.19
C ASN A 134 -13.21 5.02 6.99
N GLU A 135 -12.36 4.08 6.61
CA GLU A 135 -11.00 4.31 6.11
C GLU A 135 -10.96 4.21 4.58
N TYR A 136 -9.80 4.46 3.99
CA TYR A 136 -9.61 4.33 2.55
C TYR A 136 -8.19 3.89 2.21
N LEU A 137 -8.04 3.34 1.00
CA LEU A 137 -6.76 3.09 0.36
C LEU A 137 -6.76 3.84 -0.98
N GLN A 138 -5.75 4.62 -1.28
CA GLN A 138 -5.59 5.20 -2.62
C GLN A 138 -4.47 4.48 -3.36
N ILE A 139 -4.76 3.96 -4.56
CA ILE A 139 -3.72 3.44 -5.46
C ILE A 139 -3.07 4.64 -6.17
N THR A 140 -1.76 4.80 -6.00
CA THR A 140 -0.99 5.93 -6.55
C THR A 140 -0.10 5.52 -7.72
N GLY A 141 0.07 4.22 -7.96
CA GLY A 141 0.70 3.70 -9.16
C GLY A 141 0.71 2.17 -9.17
N TRP A 142 0.85 1.56 -10.33
CA TRP A 142 0.74 0.12 -10.51
C TRP A 142 1.50 -0.36 -11.74
N THR A 143 1.94 -1.63 -11.74
CA THR A 143 2.53 -2.29 -12.91
C THR A 143 2.27 -3.80 -12.90
N LEU A 144 2.03 -4.37 -14.08
CA LEU A 144 1.97 -5.82 -14.34
C LEU A 144 3.31 -6.36 -14.89
N GLY A 145 4.42 -5.62 -14.74
CA GLY A 145 5.74 -6.02 -15.23
C GLY A 145 6.22 -7.38 -14.70
N GLU A 146 7.50 -7.72 -14.87
CA GLU A 146 8.05 -9.02 -14.44
C GLU A 146 7.74 -9.36 -12.99
N GLN A 147 7.69 -8.35 -12.13
CA GLN A 147 7.21 -8.44 -10.77
C GLN A 147 6.03 -7.47 -10.56
N PRO A 148 4.78 -7.96 -10.62
CA PRO A 148 3.63 -7.12 -10.39
C PRO A 148 3.70 -6.45 -9.02
N SER A 149 3.51 -5.15 -9.02
CA SER A 149 3.67 -4.30 -7.83
C SER A 149 2.81 -3.05 -7.94
N PHE A 150 2.44 -2.48 -6.79
CA PHE A 150 1.70 -1.23 -6.72
C PHE A 150 2.16 -0.38 -5.56
N CYS A 151 1.83 0.90 -5.65
CA CYS A 151 2.02 1.88 -4.60
C CYS A 151 0.67 2.36 -4.08
N MET A 152 0.54 2.54 -2.77
CA MET A 152 -0.66 3.11 -2.17
C MET A 152 -0.38 4.11 -1.06
N VAL A 153 -1.32 5.03 -0.89
CA VAL A 153 -1.43 5.89 0.30
C VAL A 153 -2.53 5.37 1.22
N ARG A 154 -2.25 5.31 2.52
CA ARG A 154 -3.22 4.92 3.55
C ARG A 154 -2.91 5.55 4.92
N PRO A 155 -3.90 5.61 5.83
CA PRO A 155 -3.65 5.80 7.26
C PRO A 155 -2.71 4.71 7.82
N LEU A 156 -1.77 5.09 8.68
CA LEU A 156 -0.86 4.16 9.38
C LEU A 156 -1.21 4.01 10.86
N ALA A 157 -1.48 5.13 11.53
CA ALA A 157 -1.77 5.19 12.95
C ALA A 157 -2.65 6.40 13.27
N LYS A 158 -3.36 6.34 14.39
CA LYS A 158 -4.07 7.47 14.99
C LYS A 158 -3.44 7.79 16.34
N SER A 159 -3.09 9.06 16.55
CA SER A 159 -2.62 9.55 17.84
C SER A 159 -3.78 9.62 18.85
N THR A 160 -3.45 9.80 20.13
CA THR A 160 -4.46 9.99 21.20
C THR A 160 -5.30 11.23 20.99
N ASP A 161 -4.76 12.23 20.28
CA ASP A 161 -5.41 13.51 20.00
C ASP A 161 -6.26 13.46 18.72
N GLY A 162 -6.33 12.29 18.07
CA GLY A 162 -7.13 12.05 16.87
C GLY A 162 -6.42 12.37 15.55
N GLU A 163 -5.18 12.86 15.60
CA GLU A 163 -4.37 13.07 14.39
C GLU A 163 -4.00 11.74 13.74
N THR A 164 -4.13 11.66 12.42
CA THR A 164 -3.83 10.45 11.66
C THR A 164 -2.48 10.60 10.96
N THR A 165 -1.55 9.68 11.23
CA THR A 165 -0.32 9.54 10.46
C THR A 165 -0.63 8.80 9.16
N TYR A 166 -0.14 9.32 8.05
CA TYR A 166 -0.30 8.71 6.73
C TYR A 166 1.03 8.23 6.18
N GLY A 167 0.97 7.24 5.30
CA GLY A 167 2.15 6.76 4.61
C GLY A 167 1.86 6.29 3.21
N VAL A 168 2.93 6.30 2.41
CA VAL A 168 2.98 5.71 1.09
C VAL A 168 3.75 4.40 1.17
N SER A 169 3.27 3.36 0.51
CA SER A 169 3.78 2.00 0.65
C SER A 169 3.86 1.27 -0.68
N ILE A 170 4.93 0.49 -0.86
CA ILE A 170 5.07 -0.42 -2.00
C ILE A 170 4.60 -1.81 -1.59
N TYR A 171 3.89 -2.45 -2.51
CA TYR A 171 3.42 -3.82 -2.41
C TYR A 171 3.85 -4.62 -3.62
N VAL A 172 4.22 -5.88 -3.38
CA VAL A 172 4.62 -6.83 -4.40
C VAL A 172 3.65 -8.00 -4.38
N GLN A 173 3.29 -8.52 -5.55
CA GLN A 173 2.40 -9.67 -5.62
C GLN A 173 3.05 -10.90 -4.96
N MET A 174 2.26 -11.59 -4.14
CA MET A 174 2.64 -12.88 -3.59
C MET A 174 2.49 -13.96 -4.66
N THR A 175 3.38 -14.94 -4.61
CA THR A 175 3.13 -16.24 -5.23
C THR A 175 1.95 -16.94 -4.56
N ASP A 176 1.28 -17.85 -5.27
CA ASP A 176 0.20 -18.67 -4.71
C ASP A 176 0.64 -19.41 -3.44
N LYS A 177 1.91 -19.83 -3.38
CA LYS A 177 2.49 -20.49 -2.21
C LYS A 177 2.63 -19.55 -1.02
N GLU A 178 3.11 -18.32 -1.22
CA GLU A 178 3.20 -17.30 -0.16
C GLU A 178 1.82 -16.95 0.37
N LEU A 179 0.85 -16.71 -0.52
CA LEU A 179 -0.52 -16.40 -0.14
C LEU A 179 -1.14 -17.55 0.65
N LYS A 180 -1.02 -18.79 0.16
CA LYS A 180 -1.55 -19.96 0.85
C LYS A 180 -0.93 -20.13 2.24
N ALA A 181 0.39 -19.99 2.36
CA ALA A 181 1.07 -20.08 3.65
C ALA A 181 0.57 -19.00 4.62
N MET A 182 0.34 -17.78 4.13
CA MET A 182 -0.22 -16.69 4.94
C MET A 182 -1.64 -17.01 5.41
N GLN A 183 -2.51 -17.45 4.50
CA GLN A 183 -3.90 -17.85 4.79
C GLN A 183 -3.98 -19.00 5.81
N ASP A 184 -3.16 -20.04 5.64
CA ASP A 184 -3.12 -21.20 6.53
C ASP A 184 -2.56 -20.84 7.92
N SER A 185 -1.77 -19.75 8.03
CA SER A 185 -1.18 -19.28 9.30
C SER A 185 -2.07 -18.31 10.08
N ALA A 186 -3.03 -17.67 9.40
CA ALA A 186 -3.83 -16.60 9.98
C ALA A 186 -4.91 -17.15 10.93
N LYS A 187 -5.06 -16.51 12.09
CA LYS A 187 -6.06 -16.87 13.12
C LYS A 187 -7.12 -15.80 13.31
#